data_AF-A0A0R3TF26-F1
#
_entry.id   AF-A0A0R3TF26-F1
#
_cell.length_a   1.000
_cell.length_b   1.000
_cell.length_c   1.000
_cell.angle_alpha   90.00
_cell.angle_beta   90.00
_cell.angle_gamma   90.00
#
_symmetry.space_group_name_H-M   'P 1'
#
loop_
_entity.id
_entity.type
_entity.pdbx_description
1 polymer ?
#
loop_
_entity_poly.entity_id
_entity_poly.type
_entity_poly.pdbx_seq_one_letter_code
_entity_poly.pdbx_strand_id
1 'polypeptide(L)'
;MSVVEAVLQTLSALKFESTTADQSDARPTTFDNETLETAEKLRVFHSLPTIGKTLGPEECQKTLIPILSDLVQKAIGAGDDEVLMVIAQKLPDLAEALGTDGEGSSSLIPIISDILVFVEEIVVVQAAADAFCAILPRMSADQIEKKALPLIRKLHEANDPLKA
;
A
#
# COMPACT_ATOMS: atom_id res chain seq x y z
N MET A 1 -24.53 -11.38 -2.96
CA MET A 1 -23.33 -10.63 -2.57
C MET A 1 -22.19 -11.64 -2.48
N SER A 2 -21.23 -11.53 -3.40
CA SER A 2 -20.05 -12.41 -3.40
C SER A 2 -19.17 -12.10 -2.19
N VAL A 3 -18.44 -13.10 -1.68
CA VAL A 3 -17.44 -12.90 -0.61
C VAL A 3 -16.45 -11.80 -0.99
N VAL A 4 -16.15 -11.69 -2.29
CA VAL A 4 -15.28 -10.65 -2.86
C VAL A 4 -15.87 -9.25 -2.71
N GLU A 5 -17.16 -9.08 -3.01
CA GLU A 5 -17.84 -7.77 -2.90
C GLU A 5 -17.89 -7.31 -1.45
N ALA A 6 -18.12 -8.25 -0.52
CA ALA A 6 -18.11 -7.96 0.91
C ALA A 6 -16.72 -7.45 1.35
N VAL A 7 -15.64 -8.10 0.91
CA VAL A 7 -14.27 -7.69 1.26
C VAL A 7 -13.88 -6.35 0.62
N LEU A 8 -14.31 -6.08 -0.62
CA LEU A 8 -14.11 -4.77 -1.26
C LEU A 8 -14.89 -3.65 -0.55
N GLN A 9 -16.10 -3.94 -0.08
CA GLN A 9 -16.86 -3.01 0.76
C GLN A 9 -16.18 -2.79 2.10
N THR A 10 -15.65 -3.83 2.74
CA THR A 10 -14.87 -3.69 3.98
C THR A 10 -13.63 -2.83 3.75
N LEU A 11 -12.86 -3.08 2.68
CA LEU A 11 -11.71 -2.25 2.29
C LEU A 11 -12.10 -0.79 2.14
N SER A 12 -13.17 -0.50 1.40
CA SER A 12 -13.66 0.88 1.18
C SER A 12 -14.20 1.54 2.45
N ALA A 13 -14.68 0.74 3.42
CA ALA A 13 -15.24 1.21 4.67
C ALA A 13 -14.18 1.39 5.78
N LEU A 14 -12.94 0.95 5.56
CA LEU A 14 -11.84 1.16 6.51
C LEU A 14 -11.64 2.66 6.73
N LYS A 15 -11.76 3.07 8.00
CA LYS A 15 -11.46 4.43 8.44
C LYS A 15 -10.04 4.48 8.98
N PHE A 16 -9.34 5.55 8.60
CA PHE A 16 -8.03 5.91 9.10
C PHE A 16 -8.24 7.21 9.85
N GLU A 17 -8.35 7.14 11.18
CA GLU A 17 -8.48 8.32 12.02
C GLU A 17 -7.09 8.88 12.26
N SER A 18 -6.87 10.14 11.89
CA SER A 18 -5.69 10.88 12.31
C SER A 18 -5.74 10.99 13.83
N THR A 19 -4.69 10.54 14.54
CA THR A 19 -4.55 10.76 15.98
C THR A 19 -4.46 12.28 16.25
N THR A 20 -5.61 12.93 16.37
CA THR A 20 -5.72 14.24 16.99
C THR A 20 -5.85 13.99 18.48
N ALA A 21 -4.74 14.13 19.18
CA ALA A 21 -4.72 14.12 20.63
C ALA A 21 -5.59 15.27 21.15
N ASP A 22 -6.81 14.98 21.57
CA ASP A 22 -7.56 15.84 22.48
C ASP A 22 -8.19 15.01 23.61
N GLN A 23 -7.46 15.05 24.73
CA GLN A 23 -7.84 15.06 26.14
C GLN A 23 -8.87 14.05 26.72
N SER A 24 -8.35 13.39 27.77
CA SER A 24 -8.99 13.10 29.07
C SER A 24 -10.26 12.25 29.08
N ASP A 25 -10.11 10.93 29.28
CA ASP A 25 -10.55 10.31 30.53
C ASP A 25 -10.01 8.87 30.65
N ALA A 26 -9.66 8.48 31.87
CA ALA A 26 -9.06 7.18 32.14
C ALA A 26 -10.09 6.03 32.02
N ARG A 27 -9.96 5.15 31.02
CA ARG A 27 -10.48 3.77 31.07
C ARG A 27 -9.53 2.76 30.39
N PRO A 28 -9.40 1.52 30.91
CA PRO A 28 -8.52 0.50 30.32
C PRO A 28 -9.03 -0.10 28.99
N THR A 29 -10.19 0.31 28.48
CA THR A 29 -10.87 -0.31 27.33
C THR A 29 -10.41 0.20 25.97
N THR A 30 -9.67 1.31 25.91
CA THR A 30 -9.28 1.95 24.64
C THR A 30 -8.17 1.17 23.93
N PHE A 31 -7.23 0.60 24.69
CA PHE A 31 -6.12 -0.21 24.15
C PHE A 31 -6.62 -1.46 23.42
N ASP A 32 -7.57 -2.19 24.01
CA ASP A 32 -8.10 -3.42 23.39
C ASP A 32 -8.83 -3.13 22.09
N ASN A 33 -9.49 -1.96 21.99
CA ASN A 33 -10.28 -1.59 20.82
C ASN A 33 -9.40 -1.12 19.65
N GLU A 34 -8.38 -0.30 19.94
CA GLU A 34 -7.41 0.16 18.94
C GLU A 34 -6.59 -1.01 18.38
N THR A 35 -6.17 -1.95 19.23
CA THR A 35 -5.45 -3.15 18.80
C THR A 35 -6.34 -4.07 17.95
N LEU A 36 -7.63 -4.17 18.26
CA LEU A 36 -8.59 -4.98 17.51
C LEU A 36 -8.89 -4.36 16.13
N GLU A 37 -9.08 -3.04 16.06
CA GLU A 37 -9.30 -2.33 14.81
C GLU A 37 -8.09 -2.45 13.86
N THR A 38 -6.88 -2.33 14.40
CA THR A 38 -5.65 -2.55 13.62
C THR A 38 -5.54 -4.01 13.15
N ALA A 39 -5.83 -4.99 14.01
CA ALA A 39 -5.83 -6.40 13.61
C ALA A 39 -6.84 -6.71 12.48
N GLU A 40 -8.01 -6.07 12.50
CA GLU A 40 -9.01 -6.19 11.43
C GLU A 40 -8.53 -5.58 10.12
N LYS A 41 -7.96 -4.35 10.16
CA LYS A 41 -7.31 -3.71 9.00
C LYS A 41 -6.27 -4.65 8.38
N LEU A 42 -5.33 -5.14 9.19
CA LEU A 42 -4.22 -5.99 8.74
C LEU A 42 -4.73 -7.29 8.10
N ARG A 43 -5.74 -7.94 8.70
CA ARG A 43 -6.33 -9.17 8.16
C ARG A 43 -6.86 -8.98 6.74
N VAL A 44 -7.49 -7.84 6.47
CA VAL A 44 -8.01 -7.53 5.15
C VAL A 44 -6.86 -7.34 4.15
N PHE A 45 -5.81 -6.59 4.52
CA PHE A 45 -4.65 -6.39 3.64
C PHE A 45 -3.87 -7.67 3.33
N HIS A 46 -3.78 -8.60 4.29
CA HIS A 46 -3.21 -9.93 4.04
C HIS A 46 -3.96 -10.73 2.96
N SER A 47 -5.24 -10.42 2.73
CA SER A 47 -6.05 -11.08 1.70
C SER A 47 -5.96 -10.44 0.31
N LEU A 48 -5.26 -9.31 0.14
CA LEU A 48 -5.12 -8.59 -1.13
C LEU A 48 -4.73 -9.49 -2.32
N PRO A 49 -3.71 -10.37 -2.22
CA PRO A 49 -3.33 -11.21 -3.36
C PRO A 49 -4.43 -12.22 -3.73
N THR A 50 -5.16 -12.74 -2.75
CA THR A 50 -6.27 -13.67 -2.95
C THR A 50 -7.46 -12.99 -3.61
N ILE A 51 -7.77 -11.76 -3.18
CA ILE A 51 -8.77 -10.90 -3.83
C ILE A 51 -8.36 -10.68 -5.29
N GLY A 52 -7.09 -10.31 -5.51
CA GLY A 52 -6.51 -10.10 -6.84
C GLY A 52 -6.75 -11.26 -7.79
N LYS A 53 -6.40 -12.47 -7.33
CA LYS A 53 -6.58 -13.72 -8.09
C LYS A 53 -8.05 -14.02 -8.40
N THR A 54 -8.96 -13.60 -7.53
CA THR A 54 -10.39 -13.91 -7.66
C THR A 54 -11.12 -12.92 -8.59
N LEU A 55 -10.79 -11.63 -8.55
CA LEU A 55 -11.34 -10.64 -9.49
C LEU A 55 -10.79 -10.82 -10.91
N GLY A 56 -9.52 -11.24 -11.02
CA GLY A 56 -8.79 -11.23 -12.27
C GLY A 56 -8.18 -9.86 -12.60
N PRO A 57 -7.27 -9.82 -13.58
CA PRO A 57 -6.38 -8.67 -13.81
C PRO A 57 -7.12 -7.39 -14.20
N GLU A 58 -8.12 -7.47 -15.10
CA GLU A 58 -8.83 -6.27 -15.59
C GLU A 58 -9.61 -5.55 -14.48
N GLU A 59 -10.40 -6.30 -13.71
CA GLU A 59 -11.24 -5.71 -12.66
C GLU A 59 -10.39 -5.24 -11.49
N CYS A 60 -9.27 -5.89 -11.21
CA CYS A 60 -8.33 -5.36 -10.24
C CYS A 60 -7.74 -4.02 -10.66
N GLN A 61 -7.38 -3.85 -11.93
CA GLN A 61 -6.88 -2.57 -12.42
C GLN A 61 -7.94 -1.46 -12.33
N LYS A 62 -9.21 -1.76 -12.61
CA LYS A 62 -10.31 -0.78 -12.58
C LYS A 62 -10.81 -0.45 -11.18
N THR A 63 -10.74 -1.40 -10.24
CA THR A 63 -11.40 -1.27 -8.94
C THR A 63 -10.41 -1.41 -7.78
N LEU A 64 -9.65 -2.50 -7.72
CA LEU A 64 -8.78 -2.77 -6.58
C LEU A 64 -7.61 -1.78 -6.49
N ILE A 65 -6.98 -1.44 -7.61
CA ILE A 65 -5.84 -0.51 -7.66
C ILE A 65 -6.25 0.90 -7.19
N PRO A 66 -7.34 1.53 -7.70
CA PRO A 66 -7.80 2.81 -7.18
C PRO A 66 -8.15 2.78 -5.69
N ILE A 67 -8.84 1.73 -5.23
CA ILE A 67 -9.17 1.56 -3.81
C ILE A 67 -7.89 1.48 -2.97
N LEU A 68 -6.93 0.65 -3.39
CA LEU A 68 -5.66 0.51 -2.67
C LEU A 68 -4.87 1.82 -2.65
N SER A 69 -4.86 2.57 -3.74
CA SER A 69 -4.19 3.87 -3.82
C SER A 69 -4.80 4.88 -2.83
N ASP A 70 -6.13 4.95 -2.74
CA ASP A 70 -6.82 5.83 -1.78
C ASP A 70 -6.56 5.39 -0.34
N LEU A 71 -6.56 4.09 -0.07
CA LEU A 71 -6.26 3.54 1.26
C LEU A 71 -4.82 3.85 1.69
N VAL A 72 -3.84 3.72 0.80
CA VAL A 72 -2.45 4.06 1.09
C VAL A 72 -2.30 5.54 1.39
N GLN A 73 -2.93 6.43 0.61
CA GLN A 73 -2.90 7.86 0.88
C GLN A 73 -3.51 8.21 2.25
N LYS A 74 -4.63 7.57 2.61
CA LYS A 74 -5.26 7.73 3.93
C LYS A 74 -4.38 7.21 5.06
N ALA A 75 -3.76 6.03 4.88
CA ALA A 75 -2.88 5.44 5.87
C ALA A 75 -1.61 6.28 6.08
N ILE A 76 -1.03 6.85 5.02
CA ILE A 76 0.08 7.83 5.10
C ILE A 76 -0.36 9.05 5.91
N GLY A 77 -1.54 9.63 5.58
CA GLY A 77 -2.05 10.81 6.28
C GLY A 77 -2.39 10.58 7.75
N ALA A 78 -2.72 9.34 8.13
CA ALA A 78 -3.01 8.95 9.50
C ALA A 78 -1.77 8.50 10.30
N GLY A 79 -0.65 8.20 9.63
CA GLY A 79 0.53 7.61 10.27
C GLY A 79 0.34 6.13 10.65
N ASP A 80 -0.50 5.39 9.92
CA ASP A 80 -0.76 3.95 10.18
C ASP A 80 0.38 3.08 9.61
N ASP A 81 1.58 3.19 10.18
CA ASP A 81 2.80 2.54 9.68
C ASP A 81 2.70 1.02 9.60
N GLU A 82 2.02 0.37 10.55
CA GLU A 82 1.80 -1.09 10.53
C GLU A 82 1.00 -1.55 9.30
N VAL A 83 -0.02 -0.76 8.93
CA VAL A 83 -0.83 -1.02 7.75
C VAL A 83 0.00 -0.83 6.49
N LEU A 84 0.75 0.27 6.41
CA LEU A 84 1.61 0.57 5.27
C LEU A 84 2.67 -0.51 5.06
N MET A 85 3.28 -1.01 6.14
CA MET A 85 4.23 -2.12 6.10
C MET A 85 3.60 -3.38 5.50
N VAL A 86 2.42 -3.79 5.98
CA VAL A 86 1.75 -4.99 5.47
C VAL A 86 1.32 -4.81 4.01
N ILE A 87 0.81 -3.62 3.64
CA ILE A 87 0.51 -3.32 2.25
C ILE A 87 1.77 -3.51 1.41
N ALA A 88 2.87 -2.84 1.74
CA ALA A 88 4.13 -2.90 1.01
C ALA A 88 4.62 -4.35 0.82
N GLN A 89 4.58 -5.16 1.87
CA GLN A 89 4.96 -6.58 1.82
C GLN A 89 4.06 -7.43 0.91
N LYS A 90 2.81 -7.01 0.66
CA LYS A 90 1.85 -7.74 -0.19
C LYS A 90 1.78 -7.24 -1.63
N LEU A 91 2.41 -6.11 -1.95
CA LEU A 91 2.45 -5.59 -3.32
C LEU A 91 3.10 -6.56 -4.32
N PRO A 92 4.19 -7.29 -4.01
CA PRO A 92 4.77 -8.25 -4.96
C PRO A 92 3.82 -9.42 -5.27
N ASP A 93 3.18 -9.98 -4.24
CA ASP A 93 2.18 -11.05 -4.38
C ASP A 93 0.97 -10.59 -5.19
N LEU A 94 0.53 -9.34 -4.96
CA LEU A 94 -0.54 -8.71 -5.72
C LEU A 94 -0.11 -8.47 -7.17
N ALA A 95 1.13 -8.05 -7.42
CA ALA A 95 1.65 -7.85 -8.77
C ALA A 95 1.56 -9.14 -9.61
N GLU A 96 1.82 -10.31 -9.01
CA GLU A 96 1.64 -11.59 -9.71
C GLU A 96 0.17 -11.89 -10.03
N ALA A 97 -0.73 -11.53 -9.11
CA ALA A 97 -2.17 -11.73 -9.28
C ALA A 97 -2.76 -10.81 -10.37
N LEU A 98 -2.13 -9.66 -10.62
CA LEU A 98 -2.56 -8.66 -11.61
C LEU A 98 -2.09 -8.93 -13.04
N GLY A 99 -1.38 -10.03 -13.29
CA GLY A 99 -1.02 -10.50 -14.63
C GLY A 99 0.48 -10.65 -14.87
N THR A 100 0.81 -11.31 -15.99
CA THR A 100 2.19 -11.70 -16.34
C THR A 100 2.94 -10.66 -17.17
N ASP A 101 2.23 -9.71 -17.79
CA ASP A 101 2.78 -8.86 -18.85
C ASP A 101 3.29 -7.51 -18.32
N GLY A 102 3.63 -7.45 -17.03
CA GLY A 102 4.17 -6.25 -16.37
C GLY A 102 3.19 -5.11 -16.16
N GLU A 103 1.98 -5.17 -16.73
CA GLU A 103 0.91 -4.17 -16.53
C GLU A 103 0.53 -4.04 -15.06
N GLY A 104 0.33 -5.17 -14.37
CA GLY A 104 0.06 -5.21 -12.94
C GLY A 104 1.17 -4.55 -12.11
N SER A 105 2.43 -4.89 -12.40
CA SER A 105 3.60 -4.31 -11.74
C SER A 105 3.69 -2.79 -11.98
N SER A 106 3.46 -2.36 -13.23
CA SER A 106 3.46 -0.95 -13.62
C SER A 106 2.39 -0.11 -12.94
N SER A 107 1.24 -0.70 -12.62
CA SER A 107 0.14 -0.02 -11.93
C SER A 107 0.37 0.14 -10.43
N LEU A 108 1.26 -0.67 -9.85
CA LEU A 108 1.63 -0.59 -8.44
C LEU A 108 2.77 0.41 -8.16
N ILE A 109 3.55 0.81 -9.18
CA ILE A 109 4.65 1.78 -9.03
C ILE A 109 4.23 3.09 -8.36
N PRO A 110 3.09 3.74 -8.71
CA PRO A 110 2.66 4.96 -8.03
C PRO A 110 2.40 4.75 -6.54
N ILE A 111 1.77 3.63 -6.17
CA ILE A 111 1.47 3.29 -4.77
C ILE A 111 2.78 3.10 -3.98
N ILE A 112 3.73 2.38 -4.56
CA ILE A 112 5.06 2.18 -3.95
C ILE A 112 5.81 3.52 -3.83
N SER A 113 5.73 4.35 -4.86
CA SER A 113 6.32 5.69 -4.86
C SER A 113 5.81 6.54 -3.70
N ASP A 114 4.50 6.52 -3.45
CA ASP A 114 3.90 7.30 -2.37
C ASP A 114 4.44 6.88 -1.01
N ILE A 115 4.53 5.56 -0.76
CA ILE A 115 5.12 5.02 0.48
C ILE A 115 6.59 5.43 0.60
N LEU A 116 7.39 5.27 -0.47
CA LEU A 116 8.82 5.60 -0.45
C LEU A 116 9.13 7.09 -0.28
N VAL A 117 8.21 7.98 -0.69
CA VAL A 117 8.44 9.43 -0.67
C VAL A 117 7.88 10.10 0.58
N PHE A 118 6.73 9.63 1.08
CA PHE A 118 5.98 10.33 2.13
C PHE A 118 6.05 9.66 3.50
N VAL A 119 6.56 8.43 3.60
CA VAL A 119 6.69 7.72 4.88
C VAL A 119 8.10 7.89 5.44
N GLU A 120 8.19 8.27 6.71
CA GLU A 120 9.47 8.46 7.41
C GLU A 120 9.93 7.19 8.14
N GLU A 121 9.01 6.27 8.46
CA GLU A 121 9.33 5.04 9.18
C GLU A 121 10.19 4.09 8.31
N ILE A 122 11.43 3.89 8.75
CA ILE A 122 12.48 3.18 8.00
C ILE A 122 12.06 1.75 7.68
N VAL A 123 11.38 1.05 8.61
CA VAL A 123 10.96 -0.33 8.37
C VAL A 123 9.90 -0.43 7.27
N VAL A 124 9.02 0.57 7.16
CA VAL A 124 8.00 0.65 6.11
C VAL A 124 8.66 0.98 4.77
N VAL A 125 9.56 1.96 4.76
CA VAL A 125 10.31 2.37 3.56
C VAL A 125 11.15 1.21 3.01
N GLN A 126 11.82 0.44 3.87
CA GLN A 126 12.57 -0.75 3.46
C GLN A 126 11.66 -1.79 2.83
N ALA A 127 10.49 -2.07 3.43
CA ALA A 127 9.53 -3.00 2.86
C ALA A 127 9.02 -2.55 1.48
N ALA A 128 8.79 -1.24 1.29
CA ALA A 128 8.41 -0.68 0.01
C ALA A 128 9.54 -0.75 -1.03
N ALA A 129 10.80 -0.56 -0.61
CA ALA A 129 11.98 -0.68 -1.47
C ALA A 129 12.18 -2.14 -1.92
N ASP A 130 12.03 -3.10 -1.00
CA ASP A 130 12.10 -4.52 -1.31
C ASP A 130 10.98 -4.92 -2.29
N ALA A 131 9.76 -4.42 -2.06
CA ALA A 131 8.65 -4.63 -2.96
C ALA A 131 8.91 -4.03 -4.36
N PHE A 132 9.47 -2.83 -4.43
CA PHE A 132 9.88 -2.19 -5.68
C PHE A 132 10.86 -3.07 -6.44
N CYS A 133 11.95 -3.49 -5.79
CA CYS A 133 12.96 -4.36 -6.39
C CYS A 133 12.39 -5.71 -6.85
N ALA A 134 11.41 -6.27 -6.13
CA ALA A 134 10.78 -7.54 -6.48
C ALA A 134 9.89 -7.46 -7.74
N ILE A 135 9.27 -6.30 -8.02
CA ILE A 135 8.39 -6.14 -9.17
C ILE A 135 9.10 -5.67 -10.44
N LEU A 136 10.26 -4.99 -10.32
CA LEU A 136 11.01 -4.49 -11.47
C LEU A 136 11.34 -5.56 -12.54
N PRO A 137 11.78 -6.79 -12.20
CA PRO A 137 12.09 -7.80 -13.20
C PRO A 137 10.90 -8.25 -14.05
N ARG A 138 9.67 -7.92 -13.65
CA ARG A 138 8.43 -8.26 -14.35
C ARG A 138 8.00 -7.19 -15.35
N MET A 139 8.65 -6.03 -15.32
CA MET A 139 8.31 -4.90 -16.17
C MET A 139 9.11 -4.94 -17.46
N SER A 140 8.54 -4.41 -18.54
CA SER A 140 9.28 -4.20 -19.79
C SER A 140 10.28 -3.05 -19.64
N ALA A 141 11.30 -3.00 -20.49
CA ALA A 141 12.28 -1.91 -20.48
C ALA A 141 11.62 -0.52 -20.62
N ASP A 142 10.60 -0.39 -21.49
CA ASP A 142 9.84 0.85 -21.67
C ASP A 142 9.07 1.25 -20.40
N GLN A 143 8.48 0.28 -19.70
CA GLN A 143 7.79 0.52 -18.43
C GLN A 143 8.76 0.97 -17.33
N ILE A 144 9.94 0.33 -17.25
CA ILE A 144 10.99 0.72 -16.31
C ILE A 144 11.45 2.15 -16.59
N GLU A 145 11.70 2.48 -17.86
CA GLU A 145 12.16 3.81 -18.26
C GLU A 145 11.14 4.91 -17.94
N LYS A 146 9.86 4.63 -18.17
CA LYS A 146 8.78 5.62 -17.97
C LYS A 146 8.30 5.75 -16.53
N LYS A 147 8.35 4.68 -15.73
CA LYS A 147 7.75 4.65 -14.38
C LYS A 147 8.77 4.49 -13.26
N ALA A 148 9.72 3.56 -13.40
CA ALA A 148 10.67 3.25 -12.33
C ALA A 148 11.85 4.23 -12.29
N LEU A 149 12.44 4.58 -13.44
CA LEU A 149 13.59 5.50 -13.47
C LEU A 149 13.28 6.90 -12.92
N PRO A 150 12.14 7.54 -13.22
CA PRO A 150 11.80 8.84 -12.63
C PRO A 150 11.71 8.79 -11.11
N LEU A 151 11.18 7.69 -10.55
CA LEU A 151 11.10 7.50 -9.11
C LEU A 151 12.50 7.37 -8.49
N ILE A 152 13.37 6.54 -9.05
CA ILE A 152 14.75 6.37 -8.56
C ILE A 152 15.50 7.71 -8.55
N ARG A 153 15.35 8.50 -9.63
CA ARG A 153 15.94 9.85 -9.70
C ARG A 153 15.38 10.76 -8.61
N LYS A 154 14.06 10.78 -8.42
CA LYS A 154 13.39 11.57 -7.38
C LYS A 154 13.92 11.23 -5.98
N LEU A 155 14.07 9.93 -5.67
CA LEU A 155 14.58 9.48 -4.37
C LEU A 155 16.05 9.85 -4.18
N HIS A 156 16.87 9.74 -5.23
CA HIS A 156 18.26 10.14 -5.18
C HIS A 156 18.42 11.65 -4.94
N GLU A 157 17.64 12.47 -5.65
CA GLU A 157 17.67 13.93 -5.49
C GLU A 157 17.12 14.41 -4.14
N ALA A 158 16.11 13.72 -3.60
CA ALA A 158 15.56 14.01 -2.28
C ALA A 158 16.55 13.73 -1.15
N ASN A 159 17.46 12.78 -1.35
CA ASN A 159 18.47 12.39 -0.37
C ASN A 159 19.83 13.07 -0.60
N ASP A 160 19.92 14.10 -1.45
CA ASP A 160 21.17 14.83 -1.71
C ASP A 160 21.47 15.79 -0.54
N PRO A 161 22.49 15.50 0.29
CA PRO A 161 22.84 16.34 1.44
C PRO A 161 23.39 17.71 1.02
N LEU A 162 23.67 17.95 -0.26
CA LEU A 162 24.13 19.24 -0.78
C LEU A 162 22.97 20.21 -1.11
N LYS A 163 21.72 19.74 -1.02
CA LYS A 163 20.52 20.57 -1.23
C LYS A 163 19.72 20.86 0.05
N ALA A 164 20.10 20.28 1.19
CA ALA A 164 19.44 20.46 2.49
C ALA A 164 20.09 21.56 3.34
#